data_AF-A0ABC9H4W0-F1
#
_entry.id   AF-A0ABC9H4W0-F1
#
_cell.length_a   1.000
_cell.length_b   1.000
_cell.length_c   1.000
_cell.angle_alpha   90.00
_cell.angle_beta   90.00
_cell.angle_gamma   90.00
#
_symmetry.space_group_name_H-M   'P 1'
#
loop_
_entity.id
_entity.type
_entity.pdbx_description
1 polymer ?
#
loop_
_entity_poly.entity_id
_entity_poly.type
_entity_poly.pdbx_seq_one_letter_code
_entity_poly.pdbx_strand_id
1 'polypeptide(L)'
;MTKPGVVLGPEDAVVAAAARHFSFPPPRTTGGESCRKLAAQVDLGAAAVMGSWLDSMKASSPRHKLMAAPLAGAAADAEHDDWMERHPSALERFDALAAAAKGKQVAVFLDYDGTLSPIVEDPDRAVMTDEMREAVRGVAARFPTAIVSGRCRDKVLGFVKLEELYYAGSHGMDIRGPTAADPNNPGKEARSVLCQPAAEFLPVIEEVYGALVGSVEAAIPGAKVENNKFCLSVHFRCVEEAAWGALFDRVRGVLKDYPGLRLTQGRKVLEVRPMIKWDKGKALEFLLDALGYAERSDVFPIYIGDDRTDEDAFKVLRSRGQGAGILVSKFPKDTTASFSLREPAEVRDFLRRLVDVDANAT
;
A
#
# COMPACT_ATOMS: atom_id res chain seq x y z
N MET A 1 -5.48 -45.06 36.02
CA MET A 1 -4.28 -44.39 35.49
C MET A 1 -4.72 -43.26 34.57
N THR A 2 -4.92 -42.08 35.14
CA THR A 2 -5.23 -40.84 34.43
C THR A 2 -3.92 -40.24 33.92
N LYS A 3 -3.82 -39.98 32.60
CA LYS A 3 -2.67 -39.27 32.02
C LYS A 3 -2.65 -37.82 32.54
N PRO A 4 -1.47 -37.25 32.87
CA PRO A 4 -1.39 -35.86 33.31
C PRO A 4 -1.63 -34.93 32.11
N GLY A 5 -2.40 -33.86 32.34
CA GLY A 5 -2.62 -32.80 31.37
C GLY A 5 -1.32 -32.07 31.08
N VAL A 6 -0.99 -31.92 29.80
CA VAL A 6 0.10 -31.07 29.33
C VAL A 6 -0.30 -29.63 29.62
N VAL A 7 0.36 -29.03 30.60
CA VAL A 7 0.31 -27.58 30.83
C VAL A 7 1.21 -26.96 29.76
N LEU A 8 0.61 -26.29 28.76
CA LEU A 8 1.35 -25.53 27.76
C LEU A 8 2.12 -24.41 28.48
N GLY A 9 3.43 -24.34 28.26
CA GLY A 9 4.24 -23.25 28.77
C GLY A 9 3.84 -21.90 28.13
N PRO A 10 4.22 -20.76 28.74
CA PRO A 10 3.90 -19.45 28.20
C PRO A 10 4.45 -19.23 26.77
N GLU A 11 5.58 -19.86 26.41
CA GLU A 11 6.15 -19.78 25.07
C GLU A 11 5.32 -20.54 24.01
N ASP A 12 4.82 -21.73 24.34
CA ASP A 12 3.97 -22.52 23.45
C ASP A 12 2.60 -21.87 23.21
N ALA A 13 2.08 -21.15 24.20
CA ALA A 13 0.85 -20.37 24.08
C ALA A 13 1.00 -19.17 23.13
N VAL A 14 2.16 -18.49 23.13
CA VAL A 14 2.47 -17.38 22.21
C VAL A 14 2.61 -17.88 20.78
N VAL A 15 3.29 -19.00 20.56
CA VAL A 15 3.43 -19.63 19.24
C VAL A 15 2.08 -20.11 18.72
N ALA A 16 1.23 -20.73 19.56
CA ALA A 16 -0.11 -21.15 19.17
C ALA A 16 -1.05 -19.95 18.87
N ALA A 17 -0.90 -18.85 19.59
CA ALA A 17 -1.66 -17.62 19.35
C ALA A 17 -1.21 -16.89 18.07
N ALA A 18 0.10 -16.87 17.79
CA ALA A 18 0.64 -16.43 16.49
C ALA A 18 0.12 -17.31 15.36
N ALA A 19 0.18 -18.64 15.54
CA ALA A 19 -0.28 -19.60 14.57
C ALA A 19 -1.76 -19.40 14.21
N ARG A 20 -2.65 -18.95 15.12
CA ARG A 20 -4.06 -18.66 14.76
C ARG A 20 -4.23 -17.49 13.80
N HIS A 21 -3.41 -16.45 13.90
CA HIS A 21 -3.45 -15.29 12.98
C HIS A 21 -2.68 -15.54 11.67
N PHE A 22 -1.76 -16.51 11.67
CA PHE A 22 -1.08 -17.03 10.47
C PHE A 22 -1.72 -18.33 9.94
N SER A 23 -2.78 -18.83 10.58
CA SER A 23 -3.55 -19.98 10.13
C SER A 23 -4.57 -19.44 9.16
N PHE A 24 -4.20 -19.47 7.88
CA PHE A 24 -5.09 -19.08 6.81
C PHE A 24 -6.30 -20.02 6.82
N PRO A 25 -7.53 -19.52 7.05
CA PRO A 25 -8.70 -20.36 6.88
C PRO A 25 -8.73 -20.86 5.42
N PRO A 26 -9.12 -22.12 5.16
CA PRO A 26 -9.27 -22.60 3.79
C PRO A 26 -10.23 -21.67 3.03
N PRO A 27 -10.04 -21.46 1.71
CA PRO A 27 -10.97 -20.68 0.92
C PRO A 27 -12.37 -21.26 1.12
N ARG A 28 -13.30 -20.48 1.69
CA ARG A 28 -14.66 -20.94 1.91
C ARG A 28 -15.27 -21.26 0.55
N THR A 29 -15.57 -22.53 0.32
CA THR A 29 -16.55 -22.97 -0.69
C THR A 29 -17.92 -22.56 -0.19
N THR A 30 -18.37 -21.36 -0.52
CA THR A 30 -19.77 -20.98 -0.34
C THR A 30 -20.56 -21.50 -1.52
N GLY A 31 -21.26 -22.61 -1.30
CA GLY A 31 -22.35 -23.03 -2.17
C GLY A 31 -23.46 -21.99 -2.14
N GLY A 32 -23.68 -21.37 -3.30
CA GLY A 32 -24.96 -20.90 -3.82
C GLY A 32 -25.85 -20.03 -2.93
N GLU A 33 -25.67 -18.70 -3.02
CA GLU A 33 -26.75 -17.79 -3.41
C GLU A 33 -26.13 -16.53 -4.05
N SER A 34 -26.68 -16.15 -5.20
CA SER A 34 -26.02 -15.40 -6.26
C SER A 34 -25.67 -13.95 -5.90
N CYS A 35 -24.39 -13.70 -5.61
CA CYS A 35 -23.81 -12.35 -5.61
C CYS A 35 -23.03 -12.11 -6.92
N ARG A 36 -23.75 -12.09 -8.05
CA ARG A 36 -23.26 -11.47 -9.29
C ARG A 36 -23.31 -9.95 -9.12
N LYS A 37 -22.27 -9.35 -8.54
CA LYS A 37 -21.89 -7.97 -8.91
C LYS A 37 -20.71 -8.07 -9.86
N LEU A 38 -21.07 -7.99 -11.14
CA LEU A 38 -20.16 -8.00 -12.27
C LEU A 38 -18.98 -7.06 -12.04
N ALA A 39 -17.78 -7.54 -12.36
CA ALA A 39 -16.81 -6.71 -13.06
C ALA A 39 -17.53 -6.15 -14.28
N ALA A 40 -18.01 -4.93 -14.13
CA ALA A 40 -18.81 -4.23 -15.11
C ALA A 40 -17.90 -3.75 -16.26
N GLN A 41 -17.58 -4.67 -17.19
CA GLN A 41 -17.57 -4.30 -18.59
C GLN A 41 -19.04 -4.04 -18.94
N VAL A 42 -19.48 -2.79 -18.81
CA VAL A 42 -20.82 -2.43 -19.23
C VAL A 42 -20.71 -1.18 -20.09
N ASP A 43 -21.12 -1.37 -21.33
CA ASP A 43 -21.51 -0.34 -22.27
C ASP A 43 -22.78 0.33 -21.70
N LEU A 44 -22.59 1.17 -20.68
CA LEU A 44 -23.63 2.03 -20.10
C LEU A 44 -23.37 3.44 -20.59
N GLY A 45 -24.41 4.06 -21.14
CA GLY A 45 -24.36 5.43 -21.66
C GLY A 45 -23.63 6.38 -20.72
N ALA A 46 -22.79 7.24 -21.31
CA ALA A 46 -21.80 8.10 -20.64
C ALA A 46 -22.30 8.85 -19.38
N ALA A 47 -23.60 9.13 -19.28
CA ALA A 47 -24.22 9.83 -18.14
C ALA A 47 -24.42 8.95 -16.90
N ALA A 48 -24.76 7.66 -17.04
CA ALA A 48 -24.98 6.75 -15.91
C ALA A 48 -23.66 6.37 -15.22
N VAL A 49 -22.59 6.20 -16.01
CA VAL A 49 -21.23 6.03 -15.50
C VAL A 49 -20.76 7.28 -14.76
N MET A 50 -21.05 8.48 -15.30
CA MET A 50 -20.69 9.75 -14.67
C MET A 50 -21.37 9.92 -13.30
N GLY A 51 -22.65 9.58 -13.15
CA GLY A 51 -23.36 9.63 -11.86
C GLY A 51 -22.72 8.73 -10.81
N SER A 52 -22.49 7.45 -11.15
CA SER A 52 -21.85 6.49 -10.24
C SER A 52 -20.42 6.90 -9.83
N TRP A 53 -19.68 7.56 -10.73
CA TRP A 53 -18.33 8.06 -10.45
C TRP A 53 -18.33 9.33 -9.62
N LEU A 54 -19.24 10.27 -9.90
CA LEU A 54 -19.39 11.48 -9.10
C LEU A 54 -19.78 11.13 -7.65
N ASP A 55 -20.65 10.14 -7.48
CA ASP A 55 -21.00 9.62 -6.16
C ASP A 55 -19.80 8.96 -5.46
N SER A 56 -18.95 8.24 -6.21
CA SER A 56 -17.69 7.71 -5.68
C SER A 56 -16.70 8.83 -5.29
N MET A 57 -16.59 9.89 -6.10
CA MET A 57 -15.80 11.09 -5.79
C MET A 57 -16.27 11.75 -4.50
N LYS A 58 -17.58 11.93 -4.33
CA LYS A 58 -18.19 12.48 -3.11
C LYS A 58 -17.94 11.59 -1.90
N ALA A 59 -18.09 10.28 -2.03
CA ALA A 59 -17.86 9.31 -0.94
C ALA A 59 -16.39 9.26 -0.48
N SER A 60 -15.45 9.58 -1.37
CA SER A 60 -14.01 9.68 -1.06
C SER A 60 -13.60 11.01 -0.40
N SER A 61 -14.54 11.96 -0.22
CA SER A 61 -14.29 13.28 0.37
C SER A 61 -14.57 13.31 1.89
N PRO A 62 -13.63 13.78 2.73
CA PRO A 62 -13.82 13.87 4.18
C PRO A 62 -15.02 14.73 4.62
N ARG A 63 -15.38 15.76 3.83
CA ARG A 63 -16.50 16.68 4.15
C ARG A 63 -17.86 15.96 4.23
N HIS A 64 -18.05 14.84 3.53
CA HIS A 64 -19.30 14.09 3.58
C HIS A 64 -19.40 13.11 4.76
N LYS A 65 -18.26 12.71 5.37
CA LYS A 65 -18.27 11.91 6.61
C LYS A 65 -18.58 12.74 7.86
N LEU A 66 -18.32 14.05 7.83
CA LEU A 66 -18.57 14.98 8.94
C LEU A 66 -20.05 15.38 9.11
N MET A 67 -20.95 14.98 8.20
CA MET A 67 -22.39 15.29 8.26
C MET A 67 -23.24 14.15 8.83
N ALA A 68 -22.64 13.00 9.21
CA ALA A 68 -23.34 11.96 9.94
C ALA A 68 -23.27 12.25 11.46
N ALA A 69 -24.37 12.73 12.02
CA ALA A 69 -24.53 13.08 13.44
C ALA A 69 -24.31 11.87 14.39
N PRO A 70 -23.94 12.12 15.67
CA PRO A 70 -23.54 11.08 16.62
C PRO A 70 -24.77 10.41 17.25
N LEU A 71 -25.24 9.32 16.64
CA LEU A 71 -26.24 8.43 17.24
C LEU A 71 -25.79 6.95 17.27
N ALA A 72 -24.52 6.66 17.00
CA ALA A 72 -24.05 5.31 16.73
C ALA A 72 -22.90 4.80 17.63
N GLY A 73 -22.70 5.35 18.84
CA GLY A 73 -21.56 5.02 19.70
C GLY A 73 -21.37 3.51 19.96
N ALA A 74 -22.36 2.84 20.55
CA ALA A 74 -22.23 1.43 20.92
C ALA A 74 -22.12 0.46 19.72
N ALA A 75 -22.74 0.78 18.58
CA ALA A 75 -22.68 -0.07 17.39
C ALA A 75 -21.35 0.11 16.63
N ALA A 76 -20.83 1.34 16.58
CA ALA A 76 -19.53 1.63 15.99
C ALA A 76 -18.39 1.05 16.84
N ASP A 77 -18.53 1.06 18.16
CA ASP A 77 -17.56 0.44 19.08
C ASP A 77 -17.52 -1.08 18.89
N ALA A 78 -18.68 -1.74 18.78
CA ALA A 78 -18.75 -3.19 18.53
C ALA A 78 -18.20 -3.61 17.15
N GLU A 79 -18.44 -2.81 16.10
CA GLU A 79 -17.85 -3.04 14.76
C GLU A 79 -16.33 -2.87 14.78
N HIS A 80 -15.84 -1.89 15.55
CA HIS A 80 -14.41 -1.68 15.74
C HIS A 80 -13.77 -2.84 16.51
N ASP A 81 -14.39 -3.33 17.58
CA ASP A 81 -13.89 -4.45 18.38
C ASP A 81 -13.81 -5.74 17.56
N ASP A 82 -14.85 -6.08 16.79
CA ASP A 82 -14.84 -7.24 15.87
C ASP A 82 -13.74 -7.09 14.80
N TRP A 83 -13.55 -5.88 14.28
CA TRP A 83 -12.49 -5.60 13.32
C TRP A 83 -11.09 -5.76 13.94
N MET A 84 -10.90 -5.29 15.17
CA MET A 84 -9.65 -5.45 15.92
C MET A 84 -9.38 -6.91 16.30
N GLU A 85 -10.40 -7.74 16.51
CA GLU A 85 -10.22 -9.18 16.71
C GLU A 85 -9.69 -9.86 15.43
N ARG A 86 -10.19 -9.44 14.27
CA ARG A 86 -9.77 -9.96 12.95
C ARG A 86 -8.41 -9.41 12.49
N HIS A 87 -8.12 -8.15 12.81
CA HIS A 87 -6.93 -7.42 12.38
C HIS A 87 -6.26 -6.71 13.58
N PRO A 88 -5.73 -7.47 14.55
CA PRO A 88 -5.24 -6.91 15.79
C PRO A 88 -4.04 -5.99 15.58
N SER A 89 -3.77 -5.15 16.58
CA SER A 89 -2.64 -4.23 16.57
C SER A 89 -1.32 -5.00 16.41
N ALA A 90 -0.53 -4.65 15.40
CA ALA A 90 0.79 -5.25 15.18
C ALA A 90 1.77 -4.91 16.32
N LEU A 91 1.56 -3.79 17.02
CA LEU A 91 2.33 -3.43 18.22
C LEU A 91 1.97 -4.32 19.42
N GLU A 92 0.68 -4.55 19.65
CA GLU A 92 0.21 -5.41 20.75
C GLU A 92 0.56 -6.88 20.49
N ARG A 93 0.55 -7.31 19.23
CA ARG A 93 0.88 -8.68 18.79
C ARG A 93 2.31 -8.81 18.28
N PHE A 94 3.18 -7.86 18.61
CA PHE A 94 4.54 -7.83 18.10
C PHE A 94 5.33 -9.08 18.49
N ASP A 95 5.22 -9.57 19.72
CA ASP A 95 5.98 -10.76 20.16
C ASP A 95 5.56 -12.02 19.38
N ALA A 96 4.28 -12.10 18.99
CA ALA A 96 3.78 -13.15 18.12
C ALA A 96 4.34 -13.02 16.69
N LEU A 97 4.44 -11.79 16.17
CA LEU A 97 5.09 -11.50 14.88
C LEU A 97 6.59 -11.87 14.91
N ALA A 98 7.31 -11.43 15.94
CA ALA A 98 8.73 -11.73 16.13
C ALA A 98 8.97 -13.25 16.27
N ALA A 99 8.13 -13.95 17.04
CA ALA A 99 8.19 -15.41 17.15
C ALA A 99 7.95 -16.11 15.80
N ALA A 100 7.01 -15.62 14.99
CA ALA A 100 6.72 -16.18 13.66
C ALA A 100 7.83 -15.90 12.62
N ALA A 101 8.58 -14.81 12.81
CA ALA A 101 9.74 -14.43 12.01
C ALA A 101 11.06 -15.10 12.46
N LYS A 102 11.12 -15.63 13.69
CA LYS A 102 12.33 -16.24 14.26
C LYS A 102 12.88 -17.35 13.36
N GLY A 103 14.17 -17.24 13.03
CA GLY A 103 14.88 -18.20 12.18
C GLY A 103 14.56 -18.08 10.67
N LYS A 104 13.81 -17.07 10.25
CA LYS A 104 13.51 -16.78 8.84
C LYS A 104 14.24 -15.53 8.36
N GLN A 105 14.40 -15.41 7.04
CA GLN A 105 14.88 -14.22 6.37
C GLN A 105 13.76 -13.17 6.31
N VAL A 106 13.91 -12.06 7.03
CA VAL A 106 12.92 -10.97 7.04
C VAL A 106 13.22 -9.98 5.92
N ALA A 107 12.18 -9.52 5.24
CA ALA A 107 12.24 -8.42 4.26
C ALA A 107 11.08 -7.46 4.51
N VAL A 108 11.34 -6.16 4.46
CA VAL A 108 10.35 -5.14 4.86
C VAL A 108 9.96 -4.26 3.67
N PHE A 109 8.67 -4.08 3.46
CA PHE A 109 8.09 -3.31 2.36
C PHE A 109 7.17 -2.25 2.94
N LEU A 110 7.42 -1.00 2.59
CA LEU A 110 6.77 0.15 3.21
C LEU A 110 6.13 1.01 2.13
N ASP A 111 4.83 1.21 2.21
CA ASP A 111 4.19 2.32 1.51
C ASP A 111 4.63 3.67 2.10
N TYR A 112 4.42 4.77 1.38
CA TYR A 112 4.88 6.09 1.80
C TYR A 112 3.76 6.98 2.36
N ASP A 113 2.81 7.40 1.52
CA ASP A 113 1.77 8.37 1.87
C ASP A 113 0.71 7.73 2.77
N GLY A 114 0.48 8.26 3.97
CA GLY A 114 -0.44 7.66 4.94
C GLY A 114 0.19 6.57 5.80
N THR A 115 1.39 6.11 5.43
CA THR A 115 2.14 5.05 6.13
C THR A 115 3.38 5.60 6.84
N LEU A 116 4.34 6.14 6.09
CA LEU A 116 5.58 6.74 6.64
C LEU A 116 5.47 8.25 6.82
N SER A 117 4.55 8.90 6.10
CA SER A 117 4.24 10.32 6.22
C SER A 117 2.72 10.52 6.37
N PRO A 118 2.24 11.47 7.18
CA PRO A 118 0.82 11.80 7.24
C PRO A 118 0.26 12.22 5.88
N ILE A 119 -1.04 11.99 5.67
CA ILE A 119 -1.74 12.49 4.49
C ILE A 119 -1.91 14.01 4.63
N VAL A 120 -1.34 14.74 3.69
CA VAL A 120 -1.39 16.21 3.63
C VAL A 120 -2.21 16.70 2.43
N GLU A 121 -2.57 17.99 2.43
CA GLU A 121 -3.32 18.60 1.31
C GLU A 121 -2.43 18.84 0.10
N ASP A 122 -1.21 19.34 0.33
CA ASP A 122 -0.21 19.56 -0.70
C ASP A 122 0.72 18.33 -0.78
N PRO A 123 0.67 17.55 -1.88
CA PRO A 123 1.52 16.37 -2.05
C PRO A 123 3.01 16.66 -1.95
N ASP A 124 3.45 17.90 -2.22
CA ASP A 124 4.86 18.31 -2.13
C ASP A 124 5.32 18.51 -0.68
N ARG A 125 4.39 18.52 0.29
CA ARG A 125 4.64 18.69 1.73
C ARG A 125 4.48 17.40 2.54
N ALA A 126 4.32 16.25 1.89
CA ALA A 126 4.25 14.94 2.53
C ALA A 126 5.63 14.48 2.99
N VAL A 127 6.26 15.24 3.91
CA VAL A 127 7.63 14.99 4.36
C VAL A 127 7.60 14.01 5.53
N MET A 128 8.51 13.03 5.49
CA MET A 128 8.77 12.11 6.60
C MET A 128 9.58 12.81 7.69
N THR A 129 9.25 12.58 8.96
CA THR A 129 10.01 13.14 10.08
C THR A 129 11.38 12.47 10.22
N ASP A 130 12.32 13.14 10.89
CA ASP A 130 13.65 12.58 11.09
C ASP A 130 13.61 11.32 11.96
N GLU A 131 12.71 11.25 12.95
CA GLU A 131 12.53 10.06 13.78
C GLU A 131 12.04 8.85 12.99
N MET A 132 11.16 9.06 11.99
CA MET A 132 10.73 8.01 11.08
C MET A 132 11.87 7.60 10.15
N ARG A 133 12.64 8.57 9.63
CA ARG A 133 13.82 8.31 8.79
C ARG A 133 14.83 7.42 9.51
N GLU A 134 15.13 7.73 10.77
CA GLU A 134 16.02 6.91 11.60
C GLU A 134 15.45 5.51 11.85
N ALA A 135 14.14 5.38 12.07
CA ALA A 135 13.50 4.08 12.23
C ALA A 135 13.62 3.22 10.95
N VAL A 136 13.34 3.79 9.79
CA VAL A 136 13.49 3.10 8.50
C VAL A 136 14.96 2.73 8.25
N ARG A 137 15.90 3.63 8.53
CA ARG A 137 17.34 3.34 8.41
C ARG A 137 17.76 2.19 9.32
N GLY A 138 17.30 2.19 10.57
CA GLY A 138 17.59 1.12 11.53
C GLY A 138 17.10 -0.25 11.06
N VAL A 139 15.92 -0.30 10.43
CA VAL A 139 15.37 -1.51 9.80
C VAL A 139 16.21 -1.91 8.58
N ALA A 140 16.55 -0.96 7.71
CA ALA A 140 17.34 -1.21 6.51
C ALA A 140 18.76 -1.73 6.79
N ALA A 141 19.34 -1.33 7.92
CA ALA A 141 20.64 -1.86 8.37
C ALA A 141 20.59 -3.35 8.75
N ARG A 142 19.40 -3.92 8.95
CA ARG A 142 19.18 -5.31 9.40
C ARG A 142 18.51 -6.18 8.34
N PHE A 143 17.55 -5.60 7.62
CA PHE A 143 16.67 -6.32 6.72
C PHE A 143 16.62 -5.61 5.37
N PRO A 144 16.62 -6.36 4.24
CA PRO A 144 16.30 -5.78 2.94
C PRO A 144 14.98 -5.01 3.02
N THR A 145 15.04 -3.72 2.68
CA THR A 145 13.92 -2.80 2.86
C THR A 145 13.60 -2.08 1.57
N ALA A 146 12.31 -2.02 1.23
CA ALA A 146 11.81 -1.37 0.02
C ALA A 146 10.71 -0.36 0.32
N ILE A 147 10.78 0.80 -0.34
CA ILE A 147 9.67 1.76 -0.39
C ILE A 147 8.83 1.49 -1.63
N VAL A 148 7.52 1.30 -1.47
CA VAL A 148 6.56 1.01 -2.55
C VAL A 148 5.48 2.09 -2.62
N SER A 149 5.63 3.02 -3.56
CA SER A 149 4.80 4.24 -3.62
C SER A 149 4.11 4.44 -4.97
N GLY A 150 2.96 5.11 -4.96
CA GLY A 150 2.32 5.64 -6.16
C GLY A 150 3.08 6.80 -6.81
N ARG A 151 3.93 7.50 -6.05
CA ARG A 151 4.76 8.61 -6.52
C ARG A 151 5.88 8.13 -7.43
N CYS A 152 6.40 9.00 -8.30
CA CYS A 152 7.62 8.66 -9.03
C CYS A 152 8.78 8.39 -8.08
N ARG A 153 9.69 7.51 -8.52
CA ARG A 153 10.80 7.01 -7.72
C ARG A 153 11.67 8.15 -7.17
N ASP A 154 12.02 9.11 -8.01
CA ASP A 154 12.95 10.19 -7.65
C ASP A 154 12.33 11.13 -6.61
N LYS A 155 11.00 11.35 -6.67
CA LYS A 155 10.27 12.16 -5.68
C LYS A 155 10.21 11.48 -4.31
N VAL A 156 9.85 10.19 -4.26
CA VAL A 156 9.82 9.46 -2.99
C VAL A 156 11.23 9.31 -2.41
N LEU A 157 12.26 9.08 -3.24
CA LEU A 157 13.65 9.12 -2.80
C LEU A 157 14.03 10.49 -2.23
N GLY A 158 13.61 11.59 -2.86
CA GLY A 158 13.85 12.95 -2.36
C GLY A 158 13.23 13.22 -0.98
N PHE A 159 12.12 12.57 -0.65
CA PHE A 159 11.54 12.63 0.70
C PHE A 159 12.22 11.68 1.68
N VAL A 160 12.52 10.45 1.26
CA VAL A 160 13.06 9.39 2.13
C VAL A 160 14.55 9.55 2.39
N LYS A 161 15.33 10.03 1.43
CA LYS A 161 16.77 10.35 1.52
C LYS A 161 17.62 9.21 2.13
N LEU A 162 17.31 7.96 1.77
CA LEU A 162 18.05 6.76 2.14
C LEU A 162 18.40 6.02 0.85
N GLU A 163 19.67 5.95 0.48
CA GLU A 163 20.14 5.35 -0.78
C GLU A 163 20.40 3.84 -0.69
N GLU A 164 20.37 3.31 0.54
CA GLU A 164 20.50 1.90 0.88
C GLU A 164 19.20 1.08 0.68
N LEU A 165 18.09 1.73 0.30
CA LEU A 165 16.79 1.08 0.10
C LEU A 165 16.52 0.70 -1.35
N TYR A 166 15.63 -0.27 -1.53
CA TYR A 166 14.93 -0.46 -2.80
C TYR A 166 13.81 0.58 -2.92
N TYR A 167 13.57 1.07 -4.14
CA TYR A 167 12.46 1.98 -4.41
C TYR A 167 11.64 1.48 -5.58
N ALA A 168 10.35 1.27 -5.35
CA ALA A 168 9.33 0.95 -6.32
C ALA A 168 8.37 2.13 -6.45
N GLY A 169 8.65 3.03 -7.39
CA GLY A 169 7.80 4.18 -7.70
C GLY A 169 6.73 3.86 -8.74
N SER A 170 5.83 4.81 -8.96
CA SER A 170 4.77 4.74 -9.98
C SER A 170 3.89 3.51 -9.81
N HIS A 171 3.45 3.22 -8.58
CA HIS A 171 2.71 2.00 -8.23
C HIS A 171 3.49 0.71 -8.54
N GLY A 172 4.82 0.79 -8.43
CA GLY A 172 5.74 -0.31 -8.69
C GLY A 172 6.16 -0.50 -10.14
N MET A 173 5.81 0.41 -11.06
CA MET A 173 6.25 0.36 -12.46
C MET A 173 7.65 0.95 -12.70
N ASP A 174 8.29 1.55 -11.69
CA ASP A 174 9.69 1.98 -11.74
C ASP A 174 10.44 1.50 -10.50
N ILE A 175 11.03 0.31 -10.58
CA ILE A 175 11.76 -0.30 -9.47
C ILE A 175 13.25 -0.14 -9.67
N ARG A 176 13.96 0.31 -8.64
CA ARG A 176 15.43 0.33 -8.58
C ARG A 176 15.92 -0.21 -7.25
N GLY A 177 17.00 -0.98 -7.28
CA GLY A 177 17.73 -1.38 -6.08
C GLY A 177 18.57 -0.25 -5.48
N PRO A 178 19.19 -0.51 -4.31
CA PRO A 178 20.08 0.42 -3.65
C PRO A 178 21.21 0.91 -4.57
N THR A 179 21.57 2.18 -4.44
CA THR A 179 22.73 2.77 -5.13
C THR A 179 23.98 2.81 -4.26
N ALA A 180 23.79 2.75 -2.93
CA ALA A 180 24.88 2.55 -1.97
C ALA A 180 25.25 1.08 -1.89
N ALA A 181 26.54 0.79 -1.64
CA ALA A 181 27.00 -0.56 -1.37
C ALA A 181 26.35 -1.08 -0.07
N ASP A 182 26.05 -2.38 -0.03
CA ASP A 182 25.57 -3.03 1.19
C ASP A 182 26.66 -2.95 2.27
N PRO A 183 26.47 -2.17 3.36
CA PRO A 183 27.47 -2.04 4.41
C PRO A 183 27.73 -3.37 5.14
N ASN A 184 26.78 -4.31 5.10
CA ASN A 184 26.90 -5.64 5.70
C ASN A 184 27.56 -6.66 4.76
N ASN A 185 27.74 -6.33 3.48
CA ASN A 185 28.39 -7.21 2.51
C ASN A 185 29.36 -6.45 1.60
N PRO A 186 30.43 -5.85 2.17
CA PRO A 186 31.41 -5.10 1.40
C PRO A 186 32.09 -6.02 0.38
N GLY A 187 31.90 -5.72 -0.91
CA GLY A 187 32.49 -6.47 -2.04
C GLY A 187 31.50 -7.27 -2.89
N LYS A 188 30.23 -7.38 -2.50
CA LYS A 188 29.18 -7.89 -3.38
C LYS A 188 28.73 -6.75 -4.29
N GLU A 189 28.99 -6.84 -5.60
CA GLU A 189 28.44 -5.86 -6.54
C GLU A 189 26.93 -5.79 -6.35
N ALA A 190 26.40 -4.58 -6.14
CA ALA A 190 24.97 -4.37 -6.07
C ALA A 190 24.39 -4.89 -7.39
N ARG A 191 23.66 -6.00 -7.34
CA ARG A 191 22.97 -6.54 -8.51
C ARG A 191 22.13 -5.39 -9.05
N SER A 192 22.32 -5.03 -10.32
CA SER A 192 21.59 -3.91 -10.91
C SER A 192 20.11 -4.27 -11.02
N VAL A 193 19.34 -3.98 -9.96
CA VAL A 193 17.90 -4.20 -9.95
C VAL A 193 17.27 -2.99 -10.62
N LEU A 194 16.72 -3.21 -11.81
CA LEU A 194 15.89 -2.25 -12.54
C LEU A 194 14.70 -3.02 -13.13
N CYS A 195 13.48 -2.56 -12.84
CA CYS A 195 12.26 -3.09 -13.45
C CYS A 195 11.38 -1.94 -13.92
N GLN A 196 11.08 -1.92 -15.21
CA GLN A 196 10.20 -0.94 -15.84
C GLN A 196 9.25 -1.66 -16.81
N PRO A 197 8.24 -2.39 -16.29
CA PRO A 197 7.35 -3.22 -17.10
C PRO A 197 6.49 -2.42 -18.08
N ALA A 198 6.39 -1.10 -17.89
CA ALA A 198 5.65 -0.17 -18.74
C ALA A 198 6.55 0.76 -19.58
N ALA A 199 7.84 0.43 -19.76
CA ALA A 199 8.82 1.30 -20.44
C ALA A 199 8.34 1.80 -21.82
N GLU A 200 7.64 0.96 -22.59
CA GLU A 200 7.09 1.31 -23.91
C GLU A 200 6.02 2.42 -23.86
N PHE A 201 5.40 2.66 -22.70
CA PHE A 201 4.38 3.70 -22.52
C PHE A 201 4.96 5.08 -22.21
N LEU A 202 6.27 5.22 -21.99
CA LEU A 202 6.86 6.53 -21.63
C LEU A 202 6.54 7.64 -22.65
N PRO A 203 6.66 7.41 -23.99
CA PRO A 203 6.35 8.46 -24.96
C PRO A 203 4.87 8.91 -24.90
N VAL A 204 3.94 7.95 -24.78
CA VAL A 204 2.50 8.27 -24.73
C VAL A 204 2.11 8.92 -23.41
N ILE A 205 2.76 8.57 -22.29
CA ILE A 205 2.53 9.25 -21.01
C ILE A 205 2.96 10.71 -21.09
N GLU A 206 4.09 11.01 -21.71
CA GLU A 206 4.56 12.40 -21.87
C GLU A 206 3.64 13.21 -22.79
N GLU A 207 3.16 12.60 -23.88
CA GLU A 207 2.16 13.22 -24.77
C GLU A 207 0.85 13.54 -24.03
N VAL A 208 0.32 12.56 -23.29
CA VAL A 208 -0.93 12.72 -22.53
C VAL A 208 -0.76 13.72 -21.38
N TYR A 209 0.44 13.81 -20.77
CA TYR A 209 0.75 14.82 -19.77
C TYR A 209 0.54 16.23 -20.33
N GLY A 210 1.15 16.53 -21.49
CA GLY A 210 0.97 17.83 -22.15
C GLY A 210 -0.49 18.13 -22.50
N ALA A 211 -1.21 17.13 -23.01
CA ALA A 211 -2.63 17.27 -23.33
C ALA A 211 -3.51 17.52 -22.09
N LEU A 212 -3.25 16.82 -20.98
CA LEU A 212 -3.97 17.01 -19.71
C LEU A 212 -3.67 18.39 -19.11
N VAL A 213 -2.42 18.82 -19.09
CA VAL A 213 -2.05 20.16 -18.60
C VAL A 213 -2.79 21.24 -19.40
N GLY A 214 -2.74 21.16 -20.73
CA GLY A 214 -3.42 22.12 -21.61
C GLY A 214 -4.96 22.09 -21.49
N SER A 215 -5.55 20.92 -21.28
CA SER A 215 -7.01 20.76 -21.21
C SER A 215 -7.61 21.03 -19.82
N VAL A 216 -6.87 20.72 -18.75
CA VAL A 216 -7.38 20.71 -17.36
C VAL A 216 -6.92 21.94 -16.59
N GLU A 217 -5.62 22.18 -16.47
CA GLU A 217 -5.12 23.28 -15.62
C GLU A 217 -5.56 24.65 -16.14
N ALA A 218 -5.60 24.82 -17.46
CA ALA A 218 -6.07 26.07 -18.08
C ALA A 218 -7.55 26.36 -17.86
N ALA A 219 -8.37 25.32 -17.61
CA ALA A 219 -9.83 25.43 -17.62
C ALA A 219 -10.48 25.22 -16.25
N ILE A 220 -9.80 24.55 -15.32
CA ILE A 220 -10.35 24.17 -14.01
C ILE A 220 -9.44 24.74 -12.91
N PRO A 221 -9.78 25.91 -12.34
CA PRO A 221 -9.03 26.48 -11.24
C PRO A 221 -8.89 25.49 -10.06
N GLY A 222 -7.66 25.38 -9.53
CA GLY A 222 -7.33 24.49 -8.42
C GLY A 222 -7.00 23.05 -8.82
N ALA A 223 -7.14 22.68 -10.10
CA ALA A 223 -6.66 21.40 -10.61
C ALA A 223 -5.14 21.46 -10.86
N LYS A 224 -4.44 20.35 -10.59
CA LYS A 224 -2.99 20.20 -10.87
C LYS A 224 -2.74 18.83 -11.48
N VAL A 225 -1.99 18.77 -12.57
CA VAL A 225 -1.55 17.55 -13.22
C VAL A 225 -0.10 17.28 -12.82
N GLU A 226 0.17 16.08 -12.33
CA GLU A 226 1.49 15.65 -11.89
C GLU A 226 1.95 14.46 -12.71
N ASN A 227 3.16 14.55 -13.27
CA ASN A 227 3.80 13.46 -13.98
C ASN A 227 4.61 12.58 -13.00
N ASN A 228 4.09 11.39 -12.70
CA ASN A 228 4.75 10.37 -11.91
C ASN A 228 5.45 9.31 -12.78
N LYS A 229 5.93 9.68 -13.99
CA LYS A 229 6.68 8.86 -14.97
C LYS A 229 5.87 7.74 -15.65
N PHE A 230 5.31 6.80 -14.90
CA PHE A 230 4.39 5.77 -15.43
C PHE A 230 2.94 5.95 -14.96
N CYS A 231 2.65 7.09 -14.33
CA CYS A 231 1.34 7.45 -13.85
C CYS A 231 1.19 8.97 -13.96
N LEU A 232 0.04 9.45 -14.40
CA LEU A 232 -0.30 10.87 -14.33
C LEU A 232 -1.39 11.06 -13.30
N SER A 233 -1.20 12.02 -12.40
CA SER A 233 -2.14 12.30 -11.31
C SER A 233 -2.79 13.65 -11.54
N VAL A 234 -4.11 13.67 -11.75
CA VAL A 234 -4.91 14.89 -11.83
C VAL A 234 -5.56 15.12 -10.46
N HIS A 235 -4.96 16.01 -9.69
CA HIS A 235 -5.40 16.39 -8.36
C HIS A 235 -6.58 17.34 -8.46
N PHE A 236 -7.66 17.04 -7.75
CA PHE A 236 -8.87 17.87 -7.72
C PHE A 236 -9.29 18.25 -6.30
N ARG A 237 -8.36 18.14 -5.33
CA ARG A 237 -8.62 18.47 -3.92
C ARG A 237 -8.99 19.94 -3.72
N CYS A 238 -8.35 20.83 -4.47
CA CYS A 238 -8.56 22.28 -4.41
C CYS A 238 -9.53 22.77 -5.48
N VAL A 239 -10.24 21.86 -6.15
CA VAL A 239 -11.25 22.19 -7.17
C VAL A 239 -12.62 22.24 -6.50
N GLU A 240 -13.38 23.29 -6.79
CA GLU A 240 -14.77 23.43 -6.37
C GLU A 240 -15.63 22.25 -6.83
N GLU A 241 -16.47 21.72 -5.94
CA GLU A 241 -17.22 20.48 -6.20
C GLU A 241 -18.10 20.55 -7.45
N ALA A 242 -18.67 21.73 -7.73
CA ALA A 242 -19.47 21.98 -8.93
C ALA A 242 -18.68 21.77 -10.24
N ALA A 243 -17.35 21.88 -10.20
CA ALA A 243 -16.48 21.70 -11.36
C ALA A 243 -15.94 20.26 -11.51
N TRP A 244 -16.21 19.35 -10.57
CA TRP A 244 -15.69 17.97 -10.63
C TRP A 244 -16.17 17.19 -11.86
N GLY A 245 -17.44 17.35 -12.25
CA GLY A 245 -17.98 16.74 -13.46
C GLY A 245 -17.26 17.23 -14.72
N ALA A 246 -17.06 18.55 -14.84
CA ALA A 246 -16.34 19.15 -15.97
C ALA A 246 -14.87 18.73 -16.02
N LEU A 247 -14.20 18.60 -14.87
CA LEU A 247 -12.84 18.06 -14.78
C LEU A 247 -12.79 16.62 -15.29
N PHE A 248 -13.70 15.76 -14.82
CA PHE A 248 -13.76 14.36 -15.24
C PHE A 248 -13.98 14.23 -16.74
N ASP A 249 -14.92 15.01 -17.31
CA ASP A 249 -15.19 14.99 -18.74
C ASP A 249 -13.99 15.43 -19.59
N ARG A 250 -13.20 16.39 -19.10
CA ARG A 250 -11.97 16.83 -19.76
C ARG A 250 -10.90 15.73 -19.73
N VAL A 251 -10.64 15.14 -18.57
CA VAL A 251 -9.68 14.03 -18.44
C VAL A 251 -10.09 12.87 -19.34
N ARG A 252 -11.36 12.45 -19.29
CA ARG A 252 -11.88 11.40 -20.15
C ARG A 252 -11.80 11.77 -21.64
N GLY A 253 -12.06 13.03 -21.98
CA GLY A 253 -11.96 13.57 -23.34
C GLY A 253 -10.57 13.36 -23.92
N VAL A 254 -9.52 13.69 -23.15
CA VAL A 254 -8.13 13.44 -23.54
C VAL A 254 -7.89 11.94 -23.73
N LEU A 255 -8.35 11.08 -22.82
CA LEU A 255 -8.07 9.64 -22.88
C LEU A 255 -8.80 8.87 -23.98
N LYS A 256 -9.76 9.46 -24.70
CA LYS A 256 -10.48 8.78 -25.79
C LYS A 256 -9.54 8.28 -26.90
N ASP A 257 -8.46 9.01 -27.14
CA ASP A 257 -7.51 8.71 -28.20
C ASP A 257 -6.38 7.76 -27.73
N TYR A 258 -6.40 7.33 -26.46
CA TYR A 258 -5.33 6.54 -25.84
C TYR A 258 -5.88 5.25 -25.18
N PRO A 259 -6.32 4.25 -25.97
CA PRO A 259 -6.95 3.03 -25.46
C PRO A 259 -6.01 2.14 -24.62
N GLY A 260 -4.69 2.34 -24.73
CA GLY A 260 -3.69 1.67 -23.90
C GLY A 260 -3.58 2.20 -22.47
N LEU A 261 -4.29 3.28 -22.14
CA LEU A 261 -4.31 3.89 -20.81
C LEU A 261 -5.66 3.65 -20.14
N ARG A 262 -5.66 3.61 -18.80
CA ARG A 262 -6.86 3.53 -17.98
C ARG A 262 -6.90 4.68 -16.98
N LEU A 263 -8.12 5.10 -16.67
CA LEU A 263 -8.41 6.06 -15.61
C LEU A 263 -8.81 5.31 -14.34
N THR A 264 -8.11 5.57 -13.25
CA THR A 264 -8.47 5.09 -11.90
C THR A 264 -8.71 6.28 -10.99
N GLN A 265 -9.40 6.06 -9.87
CA GLN A 265 -9.70 7.10 -8.89
C GLN A 265 -9.07 6.76 -7.55
N GLY A 266 -8.33 7.72 -7.00
CA GLY A 266 -7.82 7.71 -5.64
C GLY A 266 -8.50 8.76 -4.75
N ARG A 267 -7.88 9.08 -3.60
CA ARG A 267 -8.41 10.06 -2.64
C ARG A 267 -8.26 11.49 -3.17
N LYS A 268 -9.30 12.01 -3.82
CA LYS A 268 -9.33 13.33 -4.49
C LYS A 268 -8.26 13.50 -5.59
N VAL A 269 -8.00 12.41 -6.30
CA VAL A 269 -7.08 12.35 -7.43
C VAL A 269 -7.63 11.39 -8.48
N LEU A 270 -7.50 11.76 -9.76
CA LEU A 270 -7.69 10.86 -10.88
C LEU A 270 -6.32 10.43 -11.40
N GLU A 271 -6.12 9.15 -11.64
CA GLU A 271 -4.84 8.61 -12.06
C GLU A 271 -4.95 7.96 -13.43
N VAL A 272 -4.11 8.40 -14.36
CA VAL A 272 -3.97 7.80 -15.68
C VAL A 272 -2.77 6.89 -15.66
N ARG A 273 -2.98 5.62 -16.01
CA ARG A 273 -1.94 4.58 -15.93
C ARG A 273 -1.96 3.68 -17.17
N PRO A 274 -0.82 3.11 -17.57
CA PRO A 274 -0.78 2.02 -18.56
C PRO A 274 -1.70 0.86 -18.18
N MET A 275 -2.39 0.29 -19.16
CA MET A 275 -3.24 -0.88 -18.99
C MET A 275 -2.41 -2.17 -19.06
N ILE A 276 -1.55 -2.36 -18.07
CA ILE A 276 -0.77 -3.58 -17.90
C ILE A 276 -1.20 -4.35 -16.65
N LYS A 277 -0.96 -5.66 -16.63
CA LYS A 277 -1.20 -6.51 -15.45
C LYS A 277 -0.08 -6.33 -14.42
N TRP A 278 -0.04 -5.15 -13.82
CA TRP A 278 0.94 -4.76 -12.80
C TRP A 278 0.28 -3.95 -11.68
N ASP A 279 0.67 -4.25 -10.45
CA ASP A 279 0.21 -3.64 -9.21
C ASP A 279 1.31 -3.74 -8.12
N LYS A 280 1.04 -3.22 -6.92
CA LYS A 280 2.00 -3.29 -5.81
C LYS A 280 2.28 -4.73 -5.36
N GLY A 281 1.36 -5.66 -5.57
CA GLY A 281 1.59 -7.09 -5.36
C GLY A 281 2.62 -7.66 -6.33
N LYS A 282 2.54 -7.32 -7.62
CA LYS A 282 3.58 -7.68 -8.61
C LYS A 282 4.93 -7.04 -8.31
N ALA A 283 4.94 -5.81 -7.81
CA ALA A 283 6.18 -5.18 -7.35
C ALA A 283 6.80 -5.92 -6.16
N LEU A 284 5.98 -6.34 -5.18
CA LEU A 284 6.41 -7.17 -4.06
C LEU A 284 6.99 -8.51 -4.53
N GLU A 285 6.29 -9.24 -5.42
CA GLU A 285 6.79 -10.50 -5.98
C GLU A 285 8.14 -10.31 -6.70
N PHE A 286 8.26 -9.27 -7.53
CA PHE A 286 9.51 -8.94 -8.22
C PHE A 286 10.65 -8.65 -7.23
N LEU A 287 10.39 -7.86 -6.18
CA LEU A 287 11.41 -7.53 -5.19
C LEU A 287 11.84 -8.76 -4.39
N LEU A 288 10.91 -9.65 -4.02
CA LEU A 288 11.24 -10.93 -3.39
C LEU A 288 12.10 -11.80 -4.32
N ASP A 289 11.78 -11.88 -5.61
CA ASP A 289 12.61 -12.59 -6.58
C ASP A 289 14.01 -11.98 -6.73
N ALA A 290 14.10 -10.65 -6.83
CA ALA A 290 15.37 -9.93 -6.91
C ALA A 290 16.28 -10.19 -5.69
N LEU A 291 15.68 -10.38 -4.50
CA LEU A 291 16.36 -10.76 -3.26
C LEU A 291 16.70 -12.26 -3.18
N GLY A 292 16.26 -13.08 -4.13
CA GLY A 292 16.44 -14.53 -4.13
C GLY A 292 15.49 -15.27 -3.18
N TYR A 293 14.32 -14.67 -2.90
CA TYR A 293 13.34 -15.14 -1.93
C TYR A 293 12.06 -15.72 -2.55
N ALA A 294 11.87 -15.64 -3.87
CA ALA A 294 10.63 -16.05 -4.55
C ALA A 294 10.13 -17.44 -4.14
N GLU A 295 11.00 -18.45 -4.19
CA GLU A 295 10.66 -19.86 -3.95
C GLU A 295 11.12 -20.38 -2.57
N ARG A 296 11.57 -19.49 -1.69
CA ARG A 296 12.07 -19.89 -0.36
C ARG A 296 10.93 -19.99 0.65
N SER A 297 10.95 -21.04 1.46
CA SER A 297 9.98 -21.27 2.54
C SER A 297 10.36 -20.61 3.87
N ASP A 298 11.62 -20.20 4.01
CA ASP A 298 12.22 -19.61 5.19
C ASP A 298 12.30 -18.08 5.12
N VAL A 299 11.31 -17.44 4.49
CA VAL A 299 11.22 -15.98 4.34
C VAL A 299 9.98 -15.46 5.08
N PHE A 300 10.11 -14.32 5.74
CA PHE A 300 9.04 -13.63 6.44
C PHE A 300 8.93 -12.17 5.96
N PRO A 301 8.26 -11.92 4.83
CA PRO A 301 8.06 -10.56 4.33
C PRO A 301 7.02 -9.79 5.17
N ILE A 302 7.32 -8.55 5.53
CA ILE A 302 6.40 -7.64 6.22
C ILE A 302 6.06 -6.51 5.26
N TYR A 303 4.78 -6.32 4.95
CA TYR A 303 4.30 -5.19 4.15
C TYR A 303 3.42 -4.28 4.99
N ILE A 304 3.69 -2.98 5.00
CA ILE A 304 2.90 -1.97 5.73
C ILE A 304 2.35 -0.93 4.74
N GLY A 305 1.03 -0.68 4.75
CA GLY A 305 0.40 0.28 3.85
C GLY A 305 -1.00 0.76 4.29
N ASP A 306 -1.46 1.91 3.80
CA ASP A 306 -2.71 2.56 4.25
C ASP A 306 -3.89 2.47 3.25
N ASP A 307 -3.60 2.22 1.97
CA ASP A 307 -4.57 2.45 0.90
C ASP A 307 -4.93 1.18 0.13
N ARG A 308 -5.99 1.30 -0.68
CA ARG A 308 -6.54 0.19 -1.46
C ARG A 308 -5.50 -0.47 -2.37
N THR A 309 -4.50 0.25 -2.85
CA THR A 309 -3.45 -0.33 -3.70
C THR A 309 -2.53 -1.29 -2.95
N ASP A 310 -2.43 -1.17 -1.62
CA ASP A 310 -1.61 -2.05 -0.79
C ASP A 310 -2.28 -3.40 -0.54
N GLU A 311 -3.60 -3.49 -0.73
CA GLU A 311 -4.34 -4.76 -0.69
C GLU A 311 -3.80 -5.78 -1.70
N ASP A 312 -3.25 -5.33 -2.82
CA ASP A 312 -2.65 -6.24 -3.80
C ASP A 312 -1.39 -6.91 -3.24
N ALA A 313 -0.59 -6.20 -2.43
CA ALA A 313 0.53 -6.78 -1.71
C ALA A 313 0.08 -7.68 -0.54
N PHE A 314 -0.93 -7.27 0.23
CA PHE A 314 -1.47 -8.10 1.30
C PHE A 314 -2.04 -9.44 0.80
N LYS A 315 -2.73 -9.44 -0.34
CA LYS A 315 -3.22 -10.67 -1.00
C LYS A 315 -2.08 -11.60 -1.40
N VAL A 316 -0.97 -11.07 -1.90
CA VAL A 316 0.22 -11.87 -2.24
C VAL A 316 0.76 -12.55 -0.98
N LEU A 317 0.96 -11.80 0.11
CA LEU A 317 1.43 -12.37 1.38
C LEU A 317 0.50 -13.46 1.91
N ARG A 318 -0.81 -13.19 1.88
CA ARG A 318 -1.83 -14.15 2.29
C ARG A 318 -1.82 -15.42 1.44
N SER A 319 -1.68 -15.27 0.12
CA SER A 319 -1.67 -16.41 -0.82
C SER A 319 -0.41 -17.26 -0.67
N ARG A 320 0.74 -16.64 -0.37
CA ARG A 320 2.00 -17.34 -0.09
C ARG A 320 1.98 -18.10 1.23
N GLY A 321 1.08 -17.75 2.14
CA GLY A 321 1.03 -18.30 3.48
C GLY A 321 2.22 -17.87 4.36
N GLN A 322 2.93 -16.81 3.97
CA GLN A 322 4.19 -16.36 4.57
C GLN A 322 4.17 -14.85 4.77
N GLY A 323 4.72 -14.40 5.89
CA GLY A 323 4.85 -12.98 6.20
C GLY A 323 3.59 -12.36 6.79
N ALA A 324 3.60 -11.03 6.88
CA ALA A 324 2.55 -10.24 7.52
C ALA A 324 2.23 -8.99 6.70
N GLY A 325 0.96 -8.86 6.29
CA GLY A 325 0.41 -7.59 5.83
C GLY A 325 -0.13 -6.79 7.02
N ILE A 326 0.20 -5.50 7.09
CA ILE A 326 -0.19 -4.58 8.16
C ILE A 326 -0.87 -3.37 7.54
N LEU A 327 -2.17 -3.19 7.81
CA LEU A 327 -2.92 -2.03 7.36
C LEU A 327 -2.72 -0.84 8.31
N VAL A 328 -2.44 0.35 7.77
CA VAL A 328 -2.45 1.60 8.53
C VAL A 328 -3.83 2.25 8.45
N SER A 329 -4.61 2.16 9.53
CA SER A 329 -5.88 2.87 9.64
C SER A 329 -6.39 3.07 11.06
N LYS A 330 -6.91 4.27 11.33
CA LYS A 330 -7.64 4.58 12.57
C LYS A 330 -9.04 3.97 12.61
N PHE A 331 -9.59 3.61 11.46
CA PHE A 331 -10.97 3.16 11.32
C PHE A 331 -11.02 1.79 10.65
N PRO A 332 -12.02 0.96 10.97
CA PRO A 332 -12.24 -0.29 10.27
C PRO A 332 -12.31 -0.11 8.75
N LYS A 333 -11.64 -1.02 8.04
CA LYS A 333 -11.68 -1.11 6.57
C LYS A 333 -11.72 -2.58 6.17
N ASP A 334 -12.37 -2.88 5.05
CA ASP A 334 -12.23 -4.17 4.39
C ASP A 334 -10.77 -4.34 3.95
N THR A 335 -10.10 -5.35 4.50
CA THR A 335 -8.68 -5.59 4.24
C THR A 335 -8.34 -7.07 4.29
N THR A 336 -7.33 -7.44 3.52
CA THR A 336 -6.66 -8.73 3.56
C THR A 336 -5.37 -8.70 4.37
N ALA A 337 -5.02 -7.59 5.02
CA ALA A 337 -3.97 -7.52 6.01
C ALA A 337 -4.26 -8.45 7.20
N SER A 338 -3.21 -8.95 7.85
CA SER A 338 -3.33 -9.80 9.04
C SER A 338 -3.35 -8.98 10.33
N PHE A 339 -2.77 -7.78 10.30
CA PHE A 339 -2.66 -6.88 11.44
C PHE A 339 -3.00 -5.45 11.03
N SER A 340 -3.13 -4.59 12.03
CA SER A 340 -3.33 -3.16 11.84
C SER A 340 -2.37 -2.32 12.68
N LEU A 341 -2.17 -1.07 12.25
CA LEU A 341 -1.59 0.03 13.00
C LEU A 341 -2.48 1.25 12.76
N ARG A 342 -2.60 2.16 13.73
CA ARG A 342 -3.58 3.25 13.63
C ARG A 342 -3.13 4.39 12.73
N GLU A 343 -1.86 4.73 12.79
CA GLU A 343 -1.31 5.92 12.13
C GLU A 343 0.22 5.84 11.97
N PRO A 344 0.85 6.76 11.20
CA PRO A 344 2.29 6.75 10.99
C PRO A 344 3.15 6.73 12.27
N ALA A 345 2.67 7.29 13.38
CA ALA A 345 3.39 7.23 14.65
C ALA A 345 3.55 5.78 15.15
N GLU A 346 2.52 4.95 15.04
CA GLU A 346 2.59 3.54 15.42
C GLU A 346 3.45 2.72 14.44
N VAL A 347 3.49 3.11 13.16
CA VAL A 347 4.42 2.53 12.17
C VAL A 347 5.87 2.77 12.62
N ARG A 348 6.22 3.99 13.00
CA ARG A 348 7.56 4.31 13.53
C ARG A 348 7.91 3.43 14.73
N ASP A 349 6.99 3.33 15.68
CA ASP A 349 7.22 2.58 16.92
C ASP A 349 7.36 1.08 16.65
N PHE A 350 6.60 0.55 15.69
CA PHE A 350 6.72 -0.83 15.21
C PHE A 350 8.09 -1.08 14.57
N LEU A 351 8.54 -0.19 13.67
CA LEU A 351 9.85 -0.30 13.01
C LEU A 351 11.01 -0.24 14.02
N ARG A 352 10.91 0.63 15.04
CA ARG A 352 11.89 0.68 16.14
C ARG A 352 11.93 -0.61 16.94
N ARG A 353 10.77 -1.19 17.25
CA ARG A 353 10.74 -2.47 17.97
C ARG A 353 11.30 -3.62 17.11
N LEU A 354 11.09 -3.59 15.79
CA LEU A 354 11.66 -4.56 14.85
C LEU A 354 13.19 -4.55 14.84
N VAL A 355 13.79 -3.38 15.04
CA VAL A 355 15.23 -3.18 15.20
C VAL A 355 15.78 -3.83 16.48
N ASP A 356 14.99 -3.84 17.56
CA ASP A 356 15.46 -4.31 18.88
C ASP A 356 15.40 -5.84 19.05
N VAL A 357 14.62 -6.56 18.23
CA VAL A 357 14.41 -8.02 18.37
C VAL A 357 15.71 -8.82 18.31
N ASP A 358 16.64 -8.45 17.43
CA ASP A 358 17.89 -9.19 17.26
C ASP A 358 19.03 -8.66 18.15
N ALA A 359 18.91 -7.46 18.73
CA ALA A 359 19.89 -6.98 19.71
C ALA A 359 19.94 -7.86 20.97
N ASN A 360 18.84 -8.56 21.28
CA ASN A 360 18.74 -9.50 22.39
C ASN A 360 18.93 -10.97 21.98
N ALA A 361 19.23 -11.25 20.70
CA ALA A 361 19.47 -12.60 20.18
C ALA A 361 20.96 -12.95 20.05
N THR A 362 21.86 -12.13 20.60
CA THR A 362 23.32 -12.34 20.58
C THR A 362 23.84 -12.84 21.91
#